data_AF-A0A9D8G0H8-F1
#
_entry.id   AF-A0A9D8G0H8-F1
#
_cell.length_a   1.000
_cell.length_b   1.000
_cell.length_c   1.000
_cell.angle_alpha   90.00
_cell.angle_beta   90.00
_cell.angle_gamma   90.00
#
_symmetry.space_group_name_H-M   'P 1'
#
loop_
_entity.id
_entity.type
_entity.pdbx_description
1 polymer ?
#
loop_
_entity_poly.entity_id
_entity_poly.type
_entity_poly.pdbx_seq_one_letter_code
_entity_poly.pdbx_strand_id
1 'polypeptide(L)' 'MKIEYDVARDLMYIWFGVPGEKSARTETIVSGMHADFDRQGRLIGIEILDASKVLRERVQFEVALTPVSATAPA' A
#
# COMPACT_ATOMS: atom_id res chain seq x y z
N MET A 1 -5.52 4.26 9.96
CA MET A 1 -4.77 3.06 9.56
C MET A 1 -5.57 1.82 9.92
N LYS A 2 -5.70 0.85 9.01
CA LYS A 2 -6.40 -0.43 9.21
C LYS A 2 -5.62 -1.55 8.53
N ILE A 3 -5.58 -2.74 9.12
CA ILE A 3 -4.97 -3.93 8.49
C ILE A 3 -6.07 -4.98 8.30
N GLU A 4 -6.14 -5.56 7.11
CA GLU A 4 -7.10 -6.59 6.75
C GLU A 4 -6.41 -7.75 6.05
N TYR A 5 -6.90 -8.96 6.30
CA TYR A 5 -6.41 -10.17 5.62
C TYR A 5 -7.60 -10.93 5.02
N ASP A 6 -7.56 -11.13 3.71
CA ASP A 6 -8.52 -11.94 2.97
C ASP A 6 -7.95 -13.35 2.80
N VAL A 7 -8.47 -14.29 3.60
CA VAL A 7 -8.04 -15.69 3.61
C VAL A 7 -8.30 -16.37 2.26
N ALA A 8 -9.37 -16.02 1.55
CA ALA A 8 -9.72 -16.67 0.29
C ALA A 8 -8.76 -16.28 -0.85
N ARG A 9 -8.15 -15.10 -0.75
CA ARG A 9 -7.19 -14.57 -1.74
C ARG A 9 -5.74 -14.67 -1.31
N ASP A 10 -5.46 -15.05 -0.06
CA ASP A 10 -4.14 -14.94 0.56
C ASP A 10 -3.51 -13.54 0.37
N LEU A 11 -4.32 -12.51 0.66
CA LEU A 11 -3.99 -11.10 0.44
C LEU A 11 -4.10 -10.35 1.77
N MET A 12 -3.05 -9.63 2.14
CA MET A 12 -3.09 -8.65 3.23
C MET A 12 -3.11 -7.24 2.66
N TYR A 13 -3.99 -6.40 3.19
CA TYR A 13 -4.04 -4.98 2.90
C TYR A 13 -3.72 -4.17 4.16
N ILE A 14 -2.80 -3.21 4.04
CA ILE A 14 -2.54 -2.19 5.07
C ILE A 14 -3.05 -0.86 4.51
N TRP A 15 -4.16 -0.37 5.05
CA TRP A 15 -4.76 0.90 4.68
C TRP A 15 -4.15 2.05 5.48
N PHE A 16 -3.60 3.05 4.80
CA PHE A 16 -3.22 4.34 5.38
C PHE A 16 -4.30 5.40 5.16
N GLY A 17 -4.99 5.35 4.01
CA GLY A 17 -6.16 6.17 3.66
C GLY A 17 -7.49 5.58 4.15
N VAL A 18 -8.57 5.91 3.45
CA VAL A 18 -9.91 5.35 3.74
C VAL A 18 -9.98 3.92 3.21
N PRO A 19 -10.43 2.92 3.99
CA PRO A 19 -10.57 1.55 3.48
C PRO A 19 -11.47 1.48 2.24
N GLY A 20 -11.01 0.80 1.20
CA GLY A 20 -11.69 0.72 -0.10
C GLY A 20 -11.47 1.92 -1.02
N GLU A 21 -10.63 2.89 -0.63
CA GLU A 21 -10.21 3.98 -1.50
C GLU A 21 -9.49 3.42 -2.73
N LYS A 22 -9.86 3.89 -3.92
CA LYS A 22 -9.31 3.38 -5.18
C LYS A 22 -7.95 4.00 -5.47
N SER A 23 -6.95 3.13 -5.66
CA SER A 23 -5.62 3.52 -6.14
C SER A 23 -5.68 4.21 -7.51
N ALA A 24 -4.95 5.31 -7.64
CA ALA A 24 -4.69 5.97 -8.92
C ALA A 24 -3.44 5.38 -9.59
N ARG A 25 -2.48 4.92 -8.79
CA ARG A 25 -1.25 4.28 -9.24
C ARG A 25 -0.80 3.26 -8.21
N THR A 26 -0.50 2.05 -8.68
CA THR A 26 0.10 0.98 -7.89
C THR A 26 1.55 0.78 -8.32
N GLU A 27 2.47 0.77 -7.38
CA GLU A 27 3.89 0.51 -7.62
C GLU A 27 4.31 -0.79 -6.95
N THR A 28 5.07 -1.63 -7.66
CA THR A 28 5.65 -2.83 -7.05
C THR A 28 6.94 -2.45 -6.35
N ILE A 29 7.00 -2.65 -5.03
CA ILE A 29 8.18 -2.35 -4.22
C ILE A 29 9.18 -3.50 -4.34
N VAL A 30 8.67 -4.71 -4.09
CA VAL A 30 9.34 -6.00 -4.31
C VAL A 30 8.28 -7.00 -4.78
N SER A 31 8.70 -8.16 -5.30
CA SER A 31 7.76 -9.18 -5.77
C SER A 31 6.74 -9.54 -4.69
N GLY A 32 5.44 -9.42 -5.02
CA GLY A 32 4.34 -9.70 -4.10
C GLY A 32 3.99 -8.56 -3.13
N MET A 33 4.66 -7.42 -3.19
CA MET A 33 4.36 -6.23 -2.38
C MET A 33 4.19 -4.99 -3.23
N HIS A 34 3.05 -4.33 -3.03
CA HIS A 34 2.64 -3.20 -3.83
C HIS A 34 2.26 -2.02 -2.94
N ALA A 35 2.62 -0.81 -3.37
CA ALA A 35 2.20 0.44 -2.76
C ALA A 35 1.16 1.13 -3.64
N ASP A 36 0.04 1.51 -3.03
CA ASP A 36 -1.03 2.24 -3.68
C ASP A 36 -0.98 3.72 -3.36
N PHE A 37 -1.04 4.54 -4.41
CA PHE A 37 -1.00 5.98 -4.33
C PHE A 37 -2.27 6.59 -4.91
N ASP A 38 -2.71 7.69 -4.30
CA ASP A 38 -3.78 8.51 -4.86
C ASP A 38 -3.26 9.44 -5.99
N ARG A 39 -4.16 10.26 -6.56
CA ARG A 39 -3.82 11.19 -7.65
C ARG A 39 -2.86 12.31 -7.23
N GLN A 40 -2.76 12.57 -5.94
CA GLN A 40 -1.85 13.57 -5.37
C GLN A 40 -0.48 12.97 -5.03
N GLY A 41 -0.31 11.65 -5.18
CA GLY A 41 0.92 10.95 -4.84
C GLY A 41 1.04 10.60 -3.35
N ARG A 42 -0.06 10.69 -2.59
CA ARG A 42 -0.08 10.22 -1.19
C ARG A 42 -0.20 8.70 -1.17
N LEU A 43 0.60 8.05 -0.32
CA LEU A 43 0.47 6.61 -0.06
C LEU A 43 -0.84 6.35 0.68
N ILE A 44 -1.74 5.57 0.07
CA ILE A 44 -3.04 5.23 0.65
C ILE A 44 -3.13 3.77 1.11
N GLY A 45 -2.25 2.89 0.61
CA GLY A 45 -2.28 1.48 0.97
C GLY A 45 -1.02 0.70 0.62
N ILE A 46 -0.87 -0.47 1.24
CA ILE A 46 0.08 -1.53 0.84
C ILE A 46 -0.71 -2.82 0.64
N GLU A 47 -0.49 -3.47 -0.49
CA GLU A 47 -0.98 -4.82 -0.78
C GLU A 47 0.17 -5.83 -0.68
N ILE A 48 -0.07 -6.92 0.05
CA ILE A 48 0.85 -8.05 0.15
C ILE A 48 0.12 -9.29 -0.38
N LEU A 49 0.53 -9.73 -1.57
CA LEU A 49 0.07 -10.97 -2.18
C LEU A 49 0.81 -12.17 -1.58
N ASP A 50 0.15 -13.34 -1.57
CA ASP A 50 0.68 -14.54 -0.92
C ASP A 50 1.15 -14.25 0.53
N ALA A 51 0.38 -13.44 1.26
CA ALA A 51 0.82 -12.89 2.55
C ALA A 51 1.18 -14.00 3.56
N SER A 52 0.50 -15.14 3.51
CA SER A 52 0.81 -16.31 4.34
C SER A 52 2.19 -16.91 4.09
N LYS A 53 2.78 -16.67 2.90
CA LYS A 53 4.14 -17.07 2.53
C LYS A 53 5.13 -15.95 2.84
N VAL A 54 4.83 -14.74 2.37
CA VAL A 54 5.68 -13.56 2.49
C VAL A 54 5.96 -13.23 3.97
N LEU A 55 4.93 -13.23 4.82
CA LEU A 55 5.05 -12.85 6.24
C LEU A 55 5.64 -13.92 7.16
N ARG A 56 5.90 -15.15 6.67
CA ARG A 56 6.63 -16.17 7.44
C ARG A 56 8.11 -15.84 7.54
N GLU A 57 8.62 -15.08 6.57
CA GLU A 57 9.97 -14.55 6.59
C GLU A 57 9.99 -13.17 7.26
N ARG A 58 11.16 -12.73 7.72
CA ARG A 58 11.30 -11.37 8.25
C ARG A 58 11.38 -10.40 7.09
N VAL A 59 10.25 -9.84 6.72
CA VAL A 59 10.13 -8.91 5.59
C VAL A 59 10.53 -7.49 6.01
N GLN A 60 11.38 -6.87 5.20
CA GLN A 60 11.70 -5.45 5.28
C GLN A 60 11.71 -4.87 3.87
N PHE A 61 11.12 -3.69 3.71
CA PHE A 61 11.08 -2.97 2.45
C PHE A 61 11.03 -1.47 2.74
N GLU A 62 11.45 -0.68 1.76
CA GLU A 62 11.43 0.77 1.82
C GLU A 62 10.55 1.31 0.70
N VAL A 63 9.77 2.35 1.02
CA VAL A 63 8.95 3.07 0.04
C VAL A 63 9.37 4.52 0.06
N ALA A 64 9.95 4.99 -1.04
CA ALA A 64 10.30 6.38 -1.21
C ALA A 64 9.04 7.19 -1.50
N LEU A 65 8.69 8.12 -0.62
CA LEU A 65 7.57 9.02 -0.83
C LEU A 65 8.03 10.27 -1.57
N THR A 66 7.33 10.62 -2.64
CA THR A 66 7.51 11.93 -3.27
C THR A 66 6.73 12.95 -2.44
N PRO A 67 7.33 14.07 -2.00
CA PRO A 67 6.60 15.11 -1.30
C PRO A 67 5.49 15.63 -2.20
N VAL A 68 4.24 15.60 -1.70
CA VAL A 68 3.14 16.29 -2.38
C VAL A 68 3.42 17.78 -2.25
N SER A 69 3.60 18.49 -3.37
CA SER A 69 3.67 19.94 -3.33
C SER A 69 2.41 20.47 -2.67
N ALA A 70 2.57 21.05 -1.48
CA ALA A 70 1.49 21.73 -0.79
C ALA A 70 1.19 23.03 -1.55
N THR A 71 0.35 22.96 -2.57
CA THR A 71 -0.30 24.17 -3.07
C THR A 71 -1.29 24.58 -1.99
N ALA A 72 -0.90 25.58 -1.19
CA ALA A 72 -1.79 26.18 -0.20
C ALA A 72 -3.09 26.64 -0.89
N PRO A 73 -4.27 26.43 -0.28
CA PRO A 73 -5.49 27.02 -0.80
C PRO A 73 -5.33 28.55 -0.77
N ALA A 74 -5.64 29.18 -1.91
CA ALA A 74 -5.74 30.63 -2.05
C ALA A 74 -6.95 31.20 -1.30
#